data_AF-A0A7X7Q957-F1
#
_entry.id   AF-A0A7X7Q957-F1
#
_cell.length_a   1.000
_cell.length_b   1.000
_cell.length_c   1.000
_cell.angle_alpha   90.00
_cell.angle_beta   90.00
_cell.angle_gamma   90.00
#
_symmetry.space_group_name_H-M   'P 1'
#
loop_
_entity.id
_entity.type
_entity.pdbx_description
1 polymer ?
#
loop_
_entity_poly.entity_id
_entity_poly.type
_entity_poly.pdbx_seq_one_letter_code
_entity_poly.pdbx_strand_id
1 'polypeptide(L)'
;MTQPDFQTMTTMAQYARHRGALWRLMSGVVGPVTDELVERATTGKLAREVEGAAHFAGDTNPFDDELPSRRDVFEHGRTVDADAERSQLRAELEAAYDETLTPFFVECGKACDDEADAWDSGDDAAAKEARMGQFTVLRERLEALTDWCVALYRGSTTKPGRMVARIVAAHLALESGANVKAEVADS
;
A
#
# COMPACT_ATOMS: atom_id res chain seq x y z
N MET A 1 11.32 31.11 9.70
CA MET A 1 11.28 30.18 8.54
C MET A 1 10.59 30.92 7.41
N THR A 2 11.14 30.90 6.20
CA THR A 2 10.51 31.48 5.01
C THR A 2 9.36 30.57 4.57
N GLN A 3 8.18 31.12 4.28
CA GLN A 3 7.08 30.33 3.75
C GLN A 3 7.45 29.74 2.38
N PRO A 4 7.00 28.51 2.06
CA PRO A 4 7.21 27.93 0.73
C PRO A 4 6.53 28.79 -0.35
N ASP A 5 7.09 28.79 -1.56
CA ASP A 5 6.43 29.44 -2.68
C ASP A 5 5.18 28.66 -3.14
N PHE A 6 4.34 29.32 -3.94
CA PHE A 6 3.08 28.74 -4.43
C PHE A 6 3.29 27.42 -5.18
N GLN A 7 4.35 27.33 -6.00
CA GLN A 7 4.65 26.14 -6.78
C GLN A 7 5.01 24.96 -5.88
N THR A 8 5.78 25.21 -4.82
CA THR A 8 6.13 24.22 -3.80
C THR A 8 4.88 23.73 -3.08
N MET A 9 4.00 24.63 -2.64
CA MET A 9 2.77 24.26 -1.95
C MET A 9 1.84 23.40 -2.82
N THR A 10 1.63 23.79 -4.08
CA THR A 10 0.83 22.99 -5.04
C THR A 10 1.43 21.60 -5.25
N THR A 11 2.75 21.51 -5.38
CA THR A 11 3.45 20.22 -5.55
C THR A 11 3.28 19.34 -4.31
N MET A 12 3.42 19.92 -3.11
CA MET A 12 3.25 19.20 -1.85
C MET A 12 1.80 18.72 -1.65
N ALA A 13 0.81 19.53 -2.00
CA ALA A 13 -0.59 19.14 -1.97
C ALA A 13 -0.87 17.95 -2.91
N GLN A 14 -0.33 17.97 -4.12
CA GLN A 14 -0.45 16.85 -5.07
C GLN A 14 0.22 15.58 -4.52
N TYR A 15 1.41 15.70 -3.94
CA TYR A 15 2.10 14.57 -3.31
C TYR A 15 1.28 13.95 -2.18
N ALA A 16 0.71 14.78 -1.29
CA ALA A 16 -0.16 14.32 -0.22
C ALA A 16 -1.42 13.61 -0.74
N ARG A 17 -2.06 14.12 -1.81
CA ARG A 17 -3.19 13.45 -2.47
C ARG A 17 -2.84 12.08 -3.03
N HIS A 18 -1.67 11.95 -3.66
CA HIS A 18 -1.22 10.67 -4.19
C HIS A 18 -0.98 9.65 -3.08
N ARG A 19 -0.35 10.07 -1.97
CA ARG A 19 -0.22 9.23 -0.76
C ARG A 19 -1.58 8.83 -0.20
N GLY A 20 -2.52 9.77 -0.08
CA GLY A 20 -3.89 9.47 0.36
C GLY A 20 -4.60 8.46 -0.54
N ALA A 21 -4.42 8.55 -1.86
CA ALA A 21 -4.94 7.57 -2.80
C ALA A 21 -4.32 6.18 -2.61
N LEU A 22 -3.02 6.11 -2.32
CA LEU A 22 -2.32 4.86 -2.06
C LEU A 22 -2.79 4.21 -0.74
N TRP A 23 -2.97 4.99 0.33
CA TRP A 23 -3.57 4.52 1.59
C TRP A 23 -4.98 3.95 1.38
N ARG A 24 -5.82 4.63 0.60
CA ARG A 24 -7.18 4.16 0.25
C ARG A 24 -7.15 2.88 -0.60
N LEU A 25 -6.19 2.75 -1.50
CA LEU A 25 -6.00 1.51 -2.25
C LEU A 25 -5.62 0.36 -1.29
N MET A 26 -4.66 0.60 -0.39
CA MET A 26 -4.20 -0.40 0.56
C MET A 26 -5.27 -0.78 1.60
N SER A 27 -6.14 0.15 2.02
CA SER A 27 -7.28 -0.20 2.89
C SER A 27 -8.20 -1.24 2.26
N GLY A 28 -8.36 -1.21 0.92
CA GLY A 28 -9.10 -2.23 0.19
C GLY A 28 -8.34 -3.56 0.00
N VAL A 29 -7.03 -3.57 0.24
CA VAL A 29 -6.17 -4.77 0.17
C VAL A 29 -6.10 -5.48 1.52
N VAL A 30 -5.97 -4.73 2.62
CA VAL A 30 -5.95 -5.29 4.00
C VAL A 30 -7.34 -5.53 4.58
N GLY A 31 -8.40 -5.16 3.84
CA GLY A 31 -9.78 -5.27 4.30
C GLY A 31 -10.42 -6.64 4.11
N PRO A 32 -11.74 -6.74 4.37
CA PRO A 32 -12.48 -7.97 4.20
C PRO A 32 -12.27 -8.54 2.80
N VAL A 33 -12.08 -9.85 2.73
CA VAL A 33 -11.84 -10.51 1.44
C VAL A 33 -13.09 -10.43 0.58
N THR A 34 -12.91 -9.90 -0.63
CA THR A 34 -13.98 -9.78 -1.63
C THR A 34 -13.58 -10.49 -2.91
N ASP A 35 -14.58 -10.88 -3.70
CA ASP A 35 -14.37 -11.46 -5.03
C ASP A 35 -13.57 -10.50 -5.93
N GLU A 36 -13.83 -9.20 -5.81
CA GLU A 36 -13.11 -8.16 -6.54
C GLU A 36 -11.63 -8.09 -6.14
N LEU A 37 -11.29 -8.20 -4.85
CA LEU A 37 -9.89 -8.24 -4.42
C LEU A 37 -9.16 -9.46 -5.00
N VAL A 38 -9.78 -10.63 -4.90
CA VAL A 38 -9.24 -11.89 -5.43
C VAL A 38 -9.05 -11.80 -6.95
N GLU A 39 -10.02 -11.26 -7.68
CA GLU A 39 -9.92 -11.03 -9.12
C GLU A 39 -8.79 -10.06 -9.46
N ARG A 40 -8.71 -8.91 -8.79
CA ARG A 40 -7.69 -7.90 -9.06
C ARG A 40 -6.28 -8.44 -8.81
N ALA A 41 -6.10 -9.21 -7.75
CA ALA A 41 -4.82 -9.83 -7.41
C ALA A 41 -4.42 -10.93 -8.41
N THR A 42 -5.37 -11.74 -8.88
CA THR A 42 -5.10 -12.84 -9.83
C THR A 42 -4.98 -12.37 -11.29
N THR A 43 -5.54 -11.23 -11.66
CA THR A 43 -5.49 -10.69 -13.04
C THR A 43 -4.38 -9.66 -13.24
N GLY A 44 -3.61 -9.32 -12.20
CA GLY A 44 -2.62 -8.25 -12.23
C GLY A 44 -3.23 -6.84 -12.33
N LYS A 45 -4.55 -6.70 -12.21
CA LYS A 45 -5.20 -5.37 -12.12
C LYS A 45 -4.75 -4.63 -10.87
N LEU A 46 -4.59 -5.31 -9.74
CA LEU A 46 -4.09 -4.71 -8.49
C LEU A 46 -2.70 -4.10 -8.68
N ALA A 47 -1.77 -4.83 -9.32
CA ALA A 47 -0.42 -4.32 -9.60
C ALA A 47 -0.44 -3.02 -10.42
N ARG A 48 -1.33 -2.91 -11.41
CA ARG A 48 -1.50 -1.70 -12.23
C ARG A 48 -2.12 -0.54 -11.45
N GLU A 49 -3.07 -0.83 -10.56
CA GLU A 49 -3.64 0.19 -9.67
C GLU A 49 -2.56 0.78 -8.75
N VAL A 50 -1.68 -0.08 -8.22
CA VAL A 50 -0.54 0.34 -7.38
C VAL A 50 0.47 1.15 -8.19
N GLU A 51 0.87 0.69 -9.38
CA GLU A 51 1.79 1.41 -10.28
C GLU A 51 1.27 2.81 -10.61
N GLY A 52 -0.03 2.92 -10.94
CA GLY A 52 -0.67 4.21 -11.22
C GLY A 52 -0.74 5.12 -10.00
N ALA A 53 -1.01 4.57 -8.81
CA ALA A 53 -1.08 5.33 -7.57
C ALA A 53 0.29 5.77 -7.05
N ALA A 54 1.35 5.00 -7.34
CA ALA A 54 2.70 5.22 -6.83
C ALA A 54 3.63 6.03 -7.76
N HIS A 55 3.15 6.47 -8.94
CA HIS A 55 3.98 7.15 -9.94
C HIS A 55 4.77 8.38 -9.39
N PHE A 56 4.26 8.97 -8.31
CA PHE A 56 4.83 10.15 -7.67
C PHE A 56 6.15 9.86 -6.93
N ALA A 57 6.45 8.59 -6.63
CA ALA A 57 7.64 8.18 -5.89
C ALA A 57 8.92 8.18 -6.76
N GLY A 58 8.81 8.37 -8.08
CA GLY A 58 9.93 8.51 -9.01
C GLY A 58 10.92 7.34 -8.95
N ASP A 59 12.22 7.63 -9.05
CA ASP A 59 13.30 6.63 -9.04
C ASP A 59 13.45 5.87 -7.71
N THR A 60 12.75 6.31 -6.66
CA THR A 60 12.74 5.66 -5.34
C THR A 60 11.50 4.79 -5.14
N ASN A 61 10.74 4.51 -6.20
CA ASN A 61 9.52 3.74 -6.14
C ASN A 61 9.77 2.31 -5.58
N PRO A 62 9.34 2.00 -4.35
CA PRO A 62 9.63 0.72 -3.73
C PRO A 62 8.82 -0.43 -4.32
N PHE A 63 7.86 -0.14 -5.21
CA PHE A 63 6.99 -1.14 -5.83
C PHE A 63 7.61 -1.79 -7.08
N ASP A 64 8.63 -1.17 -7.70
CA ASP A 64 9.20 -1.64 -8.97
C ASP A 64 9.79 -3.06 -8.89
N ASP A 65 10.33 -3.44 -7.71
CA ASP A 65 10.88 -4.78 -7.45
C ASP A 65 9.83 -5.81 -7.00
N GLU A 66 8.65 -5.34 -6.58
CA GLU A 66 7.63 -6.14 -5.89
C GLU A 66 6.47 -6.53 -6.79
N LEU A 67 6.25 -5.75 -7.85
CA LEU A 67 5.29 -6.04 -8.89
C LEU A 67 5.95 -7.02 -9.88
N PRO A 68 5.46 -8.27 -9.99
CA PRO A 68 6.05 -9.22 -10.92
C PRO A 68 6.08 -8.65 -12.34
N SER A 69 7.15 -8.94 -13.09
CA SER A 69 7.25 -8.57 -14.51
C SER A 69 5.94 -8.95 -15.22
N ARG A 70 5.33 -8.00 -15.94
CA ARG A 70 4.00 -8.06 -16.56
C ARG A 70 3.69 -9.36 -17.35
N ARG A 71 4.71 -10.12 -17.78
CA ARG A 71 4.59 -11.30 -18.65
C ARG A 71 4.72 -12.66 -17.95
N ASP A 72 5.44 -12.75 -16.84
CA ASP A 72 5.87 -14.04 -16.28
C ASP A 72 4.85 -14.69 -15.34
N VAL A 73 3.97 -13.90 -14.71
CA VAL A 73 2.95 -14.42 -13.78
C VAL A 73 1.60 -14.64 -14.45
N PHE A 74 1.20 -13.79 -15.39
CA PHE A 74 -0.20 -13.69 -15.81
C PHE A 74 -0.51 -14.16 -17.24
N GLU A 75 0.44 -14.11 -18.18
CA GLU A 75 0.23 -14.61 -19.56
C GLU A 75 0.62 -16.07 -19.74
N HIS A 76 1.63 -16.55 -19.00
CA HIS A 76 2.13 -17.93 -19.08
C HIS A 76 1.46 -18.88 -18.08
N GLY A 77 0.66 -18.34 -17.15
CA GLY A 77 -0.07 -19.06 -16.10
C GLY A 77 -1.50 -19.46 -16.47
N ARG A 78 -1.82 -19.67 -17.76
CA ARG A 78 -3.05 -20.42 -18.14
C ARG A 78 -2.85 -21.91 -17.82
N THR A 79 -2.58 -22.22 -16.55
CA THR A 79 -2.57 -23.57 -16.00
C THR A 79 -3.97 -24.00 -15.59
N VAL A 80 -4.13 -25.30 -15.35
CA VAL A 80 -5.36 -26.09 -15.48
C VAL A 80 -6.45 -25.80 -14.43
N ASP A 81 -6.23 -24.93 -13.44
CA ASP A 81 -7.26 -24.63 -12.42
C ASP A 81 -7.17 -23.22 -11.79
N ALA A 82 -7.55 -22.19 -12.56
CA ALA A 82 -7.62 -20.81 -12.07
C ALA A 82 -8.62 -20.63 -10.91
N ASP A 83 -9.64 -21.49 -10.81
CA ASP A 83 -10.66 -21.42 -9.78
C ASP A 83 -10.15 -21.98 -8.44
N ALA A 84 -9.32 -23.03 -8.48
CA ALA A 84 -8.58 -23.49 -7.30
C ALA A 84 -7.59 -22.43 -6.80
N GLU A 85 -6.85 -21.74 -7.67
CA GLU A 85 -5.94 -20.66 -7.24
C GLU A 85 -6.70 -19.51 -6.58
N ARG A 86 -7.82 -19.06 -7.16
CA ARG A 86 -8.69 -18.03 -6.56
C ARG A 86 -9.26 -18.47 -5.22
N SER A 87 -9.67 -19.73 -5.10
CA SER A 87 -10.22 -20.27 -3.85
C SER A 87 -9.14 -20.34 -2.76
N GLN A 88 -7.93 -20.77 -3.12
CA GLN A 88 -6.79 -20.80 -2.21
C GLN A 88 -6.37 -19.39 -1.80
N LEU A 89 -6.28 -18.44 -2.74
CA LEU A 89 -5.99 -17.04 -2.43
C LEU A 89 -7.02 -16.44 -1.48
N ARG A 90 -8.31 -16.70 -1.69
CA ARG A 90 -9.36 -16.25 -0.78
C ARG A 90 -9.09 -16.76 0.64
N ALA A 91 -8.84 -18.07 0.79
CA ALA A 91 -8.56 -18.66 2.10
C ALA A 91 -7.31 -18.06 2.77
N GLU A 92 -6.25 -17.78 2.01
CA GLU A 92 -5.03 -17.13 2.49
C GLU A 92 -5.30 -15.72 3.02
N LEU A 93 -6.06 -14.92 2.26
CA LEU A 93 -6.42 -13.55 2.65
C LEU A 93 -7.40 -13.55 3.84
N GLU A 94 -8.33 -14.51 3.90
CA GLU A 94 -9.29 -14.64 5.00
C GLU A 94 -8.58 -15.02 6.29
N ALA A 95 -7.60 -15.93 6.22
CA ALA A 95 -6.79 -16.33 7.37
C ALA A 95 -5.91 -15.18 7.90
N ALA A 96 -5.49 -14.25 7.03
CA ALA A 96 -4.72 -13.08 7.41
C ALA A 96 -5.59 -11.87 7.78
N TYR A 97 -6.90 -11.91 7.61
CA TYR A 97 -7.75 -10.74 7.84
C TYR A 97 -7.71 -10.27 9.30
N ASP A 98 -7.47 -8.98 9.48
CA ASP A 98 -7.52 -8.29 10.77
C ASP A 98 -8.41 -7.05 10.64
N GLU A 99 -9.53 -7.06 11.37
CA GLU A 99 -10.56 -6.01 11.33
C GLU A 99 -10.06 -4.65 11.80
N THR A 100 -8.92 -4.59 12.51
CA THR A 100 -8.33 -3.35 13.01
C THR A 100 -7.49 -2.62 11.97
N LEU A 101 -7.06 -3.30 10.90
CA LEU A 101 -6.18 -2.72 9.88
C LEU A 101 -6.93 -1.75 8.97
N THR A 102 -8.13 -2.12 8.49
CA THR A 102 -8.86 -1.27 7.55
C THR A 102 -9.15 0.13 8.10
N PRO A 103 -9.70 0.27 9.33
CA PRO A 103 -9.92 1.60 9.92
C PRO A 103 -8.63 2.41 10.03
N PHE A 104 -7.51 1.78 10.40
CA PHE A 104 -6.21 2.44 10.52
C PHE A 104 -5.69 2.98 9.17
N PHE A 105 -5.79 2.18 8.10
CA PHE A 105 -5.37 2.62 6.75
C PHE A 105 -6.28 3.75 6.23
N VAL A 106 -7.59 3.70 6.52
CA VAL A 106 -8.53 4.78 6.19
C VAL A 106 -8.17 6.07 6.92
N GLU A 107 -7.83 5.99 8.21
CA GLU A 107 -7.40 7.15 9.00
C GLU A 107 -6.12 7.78 8.47
N CYS A 108 -5.11 6.96 8.12
CA CYS A 108 -3.88 7.46 7.49
C CYS A 108 -4.14 8.14 6.13
N GLY A 109 -5.05 7.59 5.34
CA GLY A 109 -5.48 8.20 4.08
C GLY A 109 -6.15 9.56 4.29
N LYS A 110 -7.01 9.66 5.31
CA LYS A 110 -7.65 10.93 5.68
C LYS A 110 -6.62 11.98 6.11
N ALA A 111 -5.63 11.60 6.93
CA ALA A 111 -4.57 12.53 7.33
C ALA A 111 -3.75 13.06 6.14
N CYS A 112 -3.61 12.28 5.06
CA CYS A 112 -2.99 12.73 3.82
C CYS A 112 -3.90 13.71 3.05
N ASP A 113 -5.22 13.50 3.06
CA ASP A 113 -6.18 14.44 2.48
C ASP A 113 -6.18 15.77 3.27
N ASP A 114 -6.13 15.71 4.61
CA ASP A 114 -6.00 16.88 5.49
C ASP A 114 -4.65 17.63 5.25
N GLU A 115 -3.53 16.91 5.06
CA GLU A 115 -2.23 17.48 4.66
C GLU A 115 -2.35 18.23 3.32
N ALA A 116 -3.04 17.65 2.34
CA ALA A 116 -3.21 18.25 1.02
C ALA A 116 -4.04 19.55 1.07
N ASP A 117 -5.13 19.55 1.82
CA ASP A 117 -5.99 20.73 1.97
C ASP A 117 -5.29 21.88 2.71
N ALA A 118 -4.45 21.55 3.69
CA ALA A 118 -3.60 22.53 4.38
C ALA A 118 -2.55 23.14 3.44
N TRP A 119 -1.91 22.33 2.59
CA TRP A 119 -0.99 22.86 1.57
C TRP A 119 -1.68 23.79 0.57
N ASP A 120 -2.86 23.43 0.07
CA ASP A 120 -3.61 24.23 -0.90
C ASP A 120 -4.14 25.55 -0.32
N SER A 121 -4.45 25.57 0.98
CA SER A 121 -4.88 26.78 1.69
C SER A 121 -3.71 27.67 2.15
N GLY A 122 -2.47 27.21 1.98
CA GLY A 122 -1.26 27.93 2.38
C GLY A 122 -0.93 27.84 3.87
N ASP A 123 -1.57 26.93 4.61
CA ASP A 123 -1.28 26.65 6.02
C ASP A 123 -0.18 25.58 6.12
N ASP A 124 1.07 25.99 5.92
CA ASP A 124 2.22 25.08 5.96
C ASP A 124 2.45 24.45 7.34
N ALA A 125 1.97 25.09 8.41
CA ALA A 125 2.08 24.57 9.77
C ALA A 125 1.11 23.40 9.97
N ALA A 126 -0.16 23.57 9.62
CA ALA A 126 -1.16 22.51 9.69
C ALA A 126 -0.79 21.32 8.79
N ALA A 127 -0.25 21.57 7.60
CA ALA A 127 0.17 20.51 6.69
C ALA A 127 1.30 19.65 7.28
N LYS A 128 2.30 20.29 7.91
CA LYS A 128 3.40 19.58 8.60
C LYS A 128 2.90 18.82 9.83
N GLU A 129 1.96 19.40 10.57
CA GLU A 129 1.34 18.75 11.73
C GLU A 129 0.59 17.48 11.32
N ALA A 130 -0.26 17.55 10.27
CA ALA A 130 -0.98 16.40 9.74
C ALA A 130 -0.02 15.28 9.31
N ARG A 131 1.04 15.62 8.56
CA ARG A 131 2.06 14.66 8.14
C ARG A 131 2.78 14.00 9.33
N MET A 132 3.20 14.79 10.31
CA MET A 132 3.90 14.28 11.49
C MET A 132 2.99 13.43 12.37
N GLY A 133 1.72 13.81 12.50
CA GLY A 133 0.70 13.04 13.21
C GLY A 133 0.52 11.65 12.59
N GLN A 134 0.30 11.60 11.27
CA GLN A 134 0.19 10.34 10.53
C GLN A 134 1.44 9.46 10.67
N PHE A 135 2.63 10.05 10.53
CA PHE A 135 3.89 9.32 10.73
C PHE A 135 4.03 8.76 12.15
N THR A 136 3.65 9.54 13.18
CA THR A 136 3.75 9.13 14.59
C THR A 136 2.86 7.92 14.87
N VAL A 137 1.59 7.97 14.45
CA VAL A 137 0.64 6.85 14.65
C VAL A 137 1.09 5.62 13.85
N LEU A 138 1.59 5.80 12.62
CA LEU A 138 2.16 4.70 11.85
C LEU A 138 3.31 4.03 12.56
N ARG A 139 4.25 4.80 13.12
CA ARG A 139 5.42 4.26 13.82
C ARG A 139 5.03 3.38 15.01
N GLU A 140 3.97 3.72 15.73
CA GLU A 140 3.46 2.93 16.86
C GLU A 140 2.88 1.58 16.44
N ARG A 141 2.44 1.45 15.19
CA ARG A 141 1.87 0.19 14.65
C ARG A 141 2.78 -0.57 13.71
N LEU A 142 3.94 0.01 13.37
CA LEU A 142 4.79 -0.49 12.29
C LEU A 142 5.26 -1.93 12.51
N GLU A 143 5.60 -2.30 13.75
CA GLU A 143 5.98 -3.67 14.11
C GLU A 143 4.86 -4.67 13.81
N ALA A 144 3.65 -4.41 14.34
CA ALA A 144 2.49 -5.28 14.11
C ALA A 144 2.09 -5.38 12.62
N LEU A 145 2.20 -4.27 11.89
CA LEU A 145 1.95 -4.24 10.45
C LEU A 145 3.00 -5.04 9.65
N THR A 146 4.25 -5.00 10.10
CA THR A 146 5.35 -5.77 9.50
C THR A 146 5.16 -7.26 9.77
N ASP A 147 4.83 -7.63 11.01
CA ASP A 147 4.49 -9.00 11.39
C ASP A 147 3.31 -9.55 10.58
N TRP A 148 2.29 -8.73 10.33
CA TRP A 148 1.17 -9.09 9.47
C TRP A 148 1.63 -9.40 8.03
N CYS A 149 2.48 -8.55 7.45
CA CYS A 149 3.02 -8.77 6.10
C CYS A 149 3.84 -10.07 6.04
N VAL A 150 4.71 -10.30 7.03
CA VAL A 150 5.54 -11.51 7.14
C VAL A 150 4.67 -12.76 7.29
N ALA A 151 3.65 -12.71 8.15
CA ALA A 151 2.75 -13.82 8.38
C ALA A 151 1.97 -14.18 7.11
N LEU A 152 1.41 -13.18 6.40
CA LEU A 152 0.72 -13.42 5.13
C LEU A 152 1.67 -13.99 4.09
N TYR A 153 2.89 -13.44 3.94
CA TYR A 153 3.85 -13.92 2.95
C TYR A 153 4.25 -15.38 3.19
N ARG A 154 4.58 -15.74 4.44
CA ARG A 154 4.96 -17.11 4.83
C ARG A 154 3.80 -18.09 4.75
N GLY A 155 2.60 -17.65 5.12
CA GLY A 155 1.38 -18.46 5.05
C GLY A 155 0.87 -18.66 3.62
N SER A 156 1.26 -17.79 2.69
CA SER A 156 0.79 -17.85 1.30
C SER A 156 1.53 -18.89 0.47
N THR A 157 0.74 -19.79 -0.11
CA THR A 157 1.17 -20.75 -1.13
C THR A 157 0.97 -20.22 -2.54
N THR A 158 0.04 -19.29 -2.74
CA THR A 158 -0.22 -18.67 -4.04
C THR A 158 0.75 -17.51 -4.31
N LYS A 159 1.11 -17.29 -5.58
CA LYS A 159 1.91 -16.12 -5.98
C LYS A 159 1.17 -14.80 -5.70
N PRO A 160 -0.14 -14.67 -5.98
CA PRO A 160 -0.89 -13.46 -5.64
C PRO A 160 -0.92 -13.16 -4.14
N GLY A 161 -1.04 -14.16 -3.25
CA GLY A 161 -1.02 -13.93 -1.79
C GLY A 161 0.30 -13.32 -1.33
N ARG A 162 1.42 -13.84 -1.83
CA ARG A 162 2.76 -13.27 -1.60
C ARG A 162 2.92 -11.87 -2.17
N MET A 163 2.39 -11.63 -3.37
CA MET A 163 2.39 -10.30 -3.99
C MET A 163 1.62 -9.28 -3.13
N VAL A 164 0.46 -9.67 -2.58
CA VAL A 164 -0.31 -8.79 -1.68
C VAL A 164 0.53 -8.39 -0.46
N ALA A 165 1.15 -9.35 0.23
CA ALA A 165 2.03 -9.04 1.36
C ALA A 165 3.15 -8.06 1.00
N ARG A 166 3.82 -8.29 -0.13
CA ARG A 166 4.94 -7.47 -0.61
C ARG A 166 4.50 -6.05 -1.00
N ILE A 167 3.33 -5.90 -1.61
CA ILE A 167 2.76 -4.59 -1.94
C ILE A 167 2.47 -3.79 -0.67
N VAL A 168 1.84 -4.41 0.35
CA VAL A 168 1.57 -3.70 1.62
C VAL A 168 2.89 -3.32 2.30
N ALA A 169 3.87 -4.24 2.34
CA ALA A 169 5.19 -3.96 2.90
C ALA A 169 5.92 -2.80 2.19
N ALA A 170 5.84 -2.74 0.85
CA ALA A 170 6.42 -1.65 0.08
C ALA A 170 5.74 -0.30 0.38
N HIS A 171 4.42 -0.29 0.56
CA HIS A 171 3.71 0.91 0.99
C HIS A 171 4.14 1.37 2.39
N LEU A 172 4.25 0.45 3.34
CA LEU A 172 4.70 0.77 4.69
C LEU A 172 6.14 1.30 4.70
N ALA A 173 7.02 0.72 3.88
CA ALA A 173 8.39 1.21 3.70
C ALA A 173 8.41 2.64 3.11
N LEU A 174 7.56 2.93 2.12
CA LEU A 174 7.42 4.27 1.54
C LEU A 174 7.00 5.31 2.60
N GLU A 175 6.02 4.96 3.43
CA GLU A 175 5.40 5.89 4.38
C GLU A 175 6.21 6.06 5.67
N SER A 176 6.92 5.02 6.10
CA SER A 176 7.71 5.03 7.34
C SER A 176 9.21 5.28 7.14
N GLY A 177 9.73 5.06 5.92
CA GLY A 177 11.17 5.00 5.66
C GLY A 177 11.88 3.79 6.28
N ALA A 178 11.15 2.86 6.91
CA ALA A 178 11.72 1.66 7.50
C ALA A 178 11.90 0.53 6.48
N ASN A 179 12.78 -0.42 6.80
CA ASN A 179 13.14 -1.51 5.88
C ASN A 179 12.19 -2.72 5.95
N VAL A 180 10.88 -2.47 5.97
CA VAL A 180 9.82 -3.50 6.07
C VAL A 180 9.95 -4.55 4.94
N LYS A 181 10.36 -4.11 3.75
CA LYS A 181 10.56 -4.99 2.58
C LYS A 181 11.59 -6.08 2.83
N ALA A 182 12.72 -5.76 3.47
CA ALA A 182 13.78 -6.75 3.72
C ALA A 182 13.29 -7.84 4.67
N GLU A 183 12.50 -7.47 5.68
CA GLU A 183 11.94 -8.44 6.64
C GLU A 183 10.98 -9.43 5.97
N VAL A 184 10.22 -8.99 4.96
CA VAL A 184 9.36 -9.88 4.15
C VAL A 184 10.18 -10.72 3.17
N ALA A 185 11.24 -10.18 2.57
CA ALA A 185 12.07 -10.89 1.59
C ALA A 185 12.98 -11.96 2.21
N ASP A 186 13.49 -11.72 3.41
CA ASP A 186 14.36 -12.64 4.17
C ASP A 186 13.58 -13.70 4.96
N SER A 187 12.24 -13.65 4.92
CA SER A 187 11.33 -14.47 5.72
C SER A 187 10.86 -15.75 5.05
#